data_AF-A0A850PHA0-F1
#
_entry.id   AF-A0A850PHA0-F1
#
_cell.length_a   1.000
_cell.length_b   1.000
_cell.length_c   1.000
_cell.angle_alpha   90.00
_cell.angle_beta   90.00
_cell.angle_gamma   90.00
#
_symmetry.space_group_name_H-M   'P 1'
#
loop_
_entity.id
_entity.type
_entity.pdbx_description
1 polymer ?
#
loop_
_entity_poly.entity_id
_entity_poly.type
_entity_poly.pdbx_seq_one_letter_code
_entity_poly.pdbx_strand_id
1 'polypeptide(L)'
;AAHCGVRAIDRDPDAVARGVALADALAGHEGERRLEILQGPFGTLSDLLHDAGVSAVDGIVFDLGVSSFQLDEAERGFSFRADGPLDMRMGRDGPSAADVVNHVSEAELADIFYHYGEERKARRVASAIVAARGESPITTTAQLAAIIRRVVPGDRSGIDPATRSFQGLRIHVNDELAQIEQAIAQSLDLLAPGGRLVVVSFHSLEDRIIKRAMQGATGRVPGPSRHAPGAMTSASARPEFSLLTSRAVRPTQDEARRNPRSRSARLRALERHAPAARPVVPAPEYRS
;
A
#
# COMPACT_ATOMS: atom_id res chain seq x y z
N ALA A 1 -4.99 28.44 2.32
CA ALA A 1 -4.86 26.98 2.50
C ALA A 1 -6.12 26.44 3.18
N ALA A 2 -6.42 25.15 3.07
CA ALA A 2 -7.48 24.54 3.87
C ALA A 2 -7.08 24.52 5.35
N HIS A 3 -8.03 24.76 6.26
CA HIS A 3 -7.79 24.80 7.70
C HIS A 3 -7.81 23.37 8.29
N CYS A 4 -6.82 22.55 7.93
CA CYS A 4 -6.71 21.16 8.39
C CYS A 4 -5.36 20.89 9.08
N GLY A 5 -5.36 19.94 10.02
CA GLY A 5 -4.14 19.35 10.58
C GLY A 5 -3.84 18.02 9.90
N VAL A 6 -2.59 17.80 9.51
CA VAL A 6 -2.12 16.62 8.76
C VAL A 6 -1.13 15.84 9.59
N ARG A 7 -1.37 14.53 9.72
CA ARG A 7 -0.45 13.58 10.35
C ARG A 7 0.11 12.74 9.22
N ALA A 8 1.38 12.95 8.87
CA ALA A 8 2.04 12.25 7.79
C ALA A 8 2.87 11.10 8.37
N ILE A 9 2.64 9.89 7.87
CA ILE A 9 3.30 8.68 8.35
C ILE A 9 4.23 8.17 7.26
N ASP A 10 5.50 7.94 7.60
CA ASP A 10 6.44 7.24 6.73
C ASP A 10 7.38 6.37 7.57
N ARG A 11 7.74 5.21 7.05
CA ARG A 11 8.71 4.31 7.69
C ARG A 11 10.15 4.64 7.30
N ASP A 12 10.34 5.37 6.21
CA ASP A 12 11.63 5.76 5.69
C ASP A 12 12.18 6.95 6.49
N PRO A 13 13.29 6.79 7.24
CA PRO A 13 13.85 7.87 8.05
C PRO A 13 14.27 9.07 7.21
N ASP A 14 14.65 8.87 5.95
CA ASP A 14 15.07 9.95 5.06
C ASP A 14 13.83 10.78 4.63
N ALA A 15 12.68 10.12 4.45
CA ALA A 15 11.41 10.79 4.21
C ALA A 15 10.90 11.55 5.43
N VAL A 16 11.03 10.95 6.62
CA VAL A 16 10.70 11.59 7.91
C VAL A 16 11.53 12.86 8.11
N ALA A 17 12.85 12.79 7.92
CA ALA A 17 13.74 13.94 8.07
C ALA A 17 13.34 15.10 7.14
N ARG A 18 13.03 14.80 5.86
CA ARG A 18 12.52 15.81 4.91
C ARG A 18 11.16 16.38 5.35
N GLY A 19 10.27 15.52 5.85
CA GLY A 19 8.96 15.92 6.36
C GLY A 19 9.05 16.87 7.55
N VAL A 20 9.96 16.59 8.50
CA VAL A 20 10.17 17.42 9.69
C VAL A 20 10.68 18.81 9.28
N ALA A 21 11.66 18.86 8.38
CA ALA A 21 12.16 20.13 7.84
C ALA A 21 11.05 20.95 7.14
N LEU A 22 10.15 20.28 6.41
CA LEU A 22 8.99 20.92 5.79
C LEU A 22 7.99 21.44 6.85
N ALA A 23 7.70 20.65 7.87
CA ALA A 23 6.80 21.04 8.95
C ALA A 23 7.30 22.28 9.70
N ASP A 24 8.60 22.36 9.97
CA ASP A 24 9.24 23.51 10.62
C ASP A 24 9.19 24.78 9.75
N ALA A 25 9.47 24.63 8.45
CA ALA A 25 9.38 25.74 7.50
C ALA A 25 7.94 26.30 7.42
N LEU A 26 6.93 25.43 7.41
CA LEU A 26 5.52 25.85 7.36
C LEU A 26 5.05 26.50 8.66
N ALA A 27 5.47 25.98 9.82
CA ALA A 27 5.09 26.55 11.12
C ALA A 27 5.58 28.01 11.28
N GLY A 28 6.76 28.33 10.74
CA GLY A 28 7.31 29.69 10.74
C GLY A 28 6.49 30.71 9.92
N HIS A 29 5.68 30.25 8.98
CA HIS A 29 4.85 31.12 8.13
C HIS A 29 3.42 31.33 8.67
N GLU A 30 2.87 30.37 9.42
CA GLU A 30 1.45 30.37 9.79
C GLU A 30 1.17 30.38 11.30
N GLY A 31 2.22 30.36 12.15
CA GLY A 31 2.10 30.49 13.60
C GLY A 31 1.52 29.26 14.33
N GLU A 32 0.98 28.29 13.60
CA GLU A 32 0.46 27.02 14.11
C GLU A 32 1.08 25.83 13.38
N ARG A 33 1.57 24.83 14.11
CA ARG A 33 2.11 23.60 13.52
C ARG A 33 0.95 22.70 13.08
N ARG A 34 0.61 22.76 11.79
CA ARG A 34 -0.47 21.97 11.18
C ARG A 34 -0.02 20.67 10.50
N LEU A 35 1.29 20.45 10.36
CA LEU A 35 1.87 19.20 9.86
C LEU A 35 2.68 18.55 10.96
N GLU A 36 2.36 17.30 11.26
CA GLU A 36 3.09 16.46 12.20
C GLU A 36 3.56 15.20 11.46
N ILE A 37 4.83 14.84 11.66
CA ILE A 37 5.43 13.67 11.03
C ILE A 37 5.57 12.57 12.06
N LEU A 38 4.99 11.41 11.77
CA LEU A 38 5.06 10.23 12.61
C LEU A 38 5.90 9.17 11.89
N GLN A 39 6.99 8.75 12.50
CA GLN A 39 7.85 7.73 11.92
C GLN A 39 7.32 6.34 12.28
N GLY A 40 7.00 5.54 11.26
CA GLY A 40 6.60 4.16 11.49
C GLY A 40 5.99 3.49 10.26
N PRO A 41 5.86 2.16 10.29
CA PRO A 41 5.10 1.44 9.29
C PRO A 41 3.62 1.85 9.33
N PHE A 42 3.04 2.13 8.17
CA PHE A 42 1.63 2.54 8.11
C PHE A 42 0.65 1.39 8.49
N GLY A 43 1.11 0.14 8.55
CA GLY A 43 0.36 -0.98 9.11
C GLY A 43 0.14 -0.91 10.62
N THR A 44 0.78 0.01 11.34
CA THR A 44 0.52 0.31 12.77
C THR A 44 -0.15 1.68 12.93
N LEU A 45 -0.97 2.08 11.96
CA LEU A 45 -1.64 3.38 11.88
C LEU A 45 -2.34 3.78 13.19
N SER A 46 -3.11 2.86 13.78
CA SER A 46 -3.90 3.13 14.99
C SER A 46 -2.99 3.47 16.18
N ASP A 47 -1.90 2.73 16.36
CA ASP A 47 -0.95 2.96 17.45
C ASP A 47 -0.25 4.32 17.27
N LEU A 48 0.22 4.60 16.04
CA LEU A 48 0.88 5.87 15.71
C LEU A 48 -0.03 7.08 15.97
N LEU A 49 -1.30 6.99 15.58
CA LEU A 49 -2.26 8.07 15.85
C LEU A 49 -2.63 8.17 17.33
N HIS A 50 -2.78 7.04 18.02
CA HIS A 50 -3.07 7.01 19.45
C HIS A 50 -1.96 7.67 20.26
N ASP A 51 -0.69 7.37 19.97
CA ASP A 51 0.47 7.98 20.61
C ASP A 51 0.54 9.49 20.35
N ALA A 52 0.04 9.95 19.20
CA ALA A 52 -0.13 11.36 18.85
C ALA A 52 -1.41 12.00 19.45
N GLY A 53 -2.17 11.28 20.27
CA GLY A 53 -3.40 11.77 20.90
C GLY A 53 -4.60 11.89 19.94
N VAL A 54 -4.58 11.18 18.81
CA VAL A 54 -5.64 11.20 17.78
C VAL A 54 -6.40 9.89 17.79
N SER A 55 -7.70 9.95 18.12
CA SER A 55 -8.58 8.77 18.17
C SER A 55 -9.48 8.60 16.94
N ALA A 56 -9.62 9.65 16.11
CA ALA A 56 -10.40 9.63 14.88
C ALA A 56 -9.93 10.70 13.90
N VAL A 57 -10.17 10.50 12.61
CA VAL A 57 -9.77 11.43 11.54
C VAL A 57 -10.88 11.62 10.50
N ASP A 58 -10.95 12.82 9.91
CA ASP A 58 -11.90 13.15 8.84
C ASP A 58 -11.52 12.54 7.48
N GLY A 59 -10.25 12.14 7.32
CA GLY A 59 -9.81 11.49 6.11
C GLY A 59 -8.46 10.84 6.23
N ILE A 60 -8.28 9.76 5.47
CA ILE A 60 -7.04 9.01 5.35
C ILE A 60 -6.71 8.89 3.87
N VAL A 61 -5.46 9.18 3.53
CA VAL A 61 -4.94 9.04 2.17
C VAL A 61 -3.73 8.13 2.20
N PHE A 62 -3.73 7.11 1.36
CA PHE A 62 -2.56 6.29 1.08
C PHE A 62 -2.16 6.45 -0.40
N ASP A 63 -0.92 6.83 -0.65
CA ASP A 63 -0.27 6.73 -1.95
C ASP A 63 0.77 5.61 -1.88
N LEU A 64 0.39 4.41 -2.30
CA LEU A 64 1.17 3.20 -2.04
C LEU A 64 2.36 3.06 -2.99
N GLY A 65 3.35 2.27 -2.59
CA GLY A 65 4.52 1.97 -3.40
C GLY A 65 5.74 2.77 -2.97
N VAL A 66 6.64 3.02 -3.92
CA VAL A 66 7.96 3.63 -3.66
C VAL A 66 7.96 5.12 -4.00
N SER A 67 8.65 5.90 -3.19
CA SER A 67 8.85 7.32 -3.46
C SER A 67 9.81 7.53 -4.64
N SER A 68 9.78 8.73 -5.24
CA SER A 68 10.75 9.07 -6.30
C SER A 68 12.18 9.08 -5.77
N PHE A 69 12.40 9.55 -4.53
CA PHE A 69 13.70 9.50 -3.86
C PHE A 69 14.26 8.07 -3.82
N GLN A 70 13.45 7.09 -3.42
CA GLN A 70 13.85 5.68 -3.37
C GLN A 70 14.20 5.09 -4.74
N LEU A 71 13.52 5.55 -5.82
CA LEU A 71 13.79 5.07 -7.17
C LEU A 71 14.98 5.77 -7.86
N ASP A 72 15.22 7.03 -7.50
CA ASP A 72 16.21 7.90 -8.13
C ASP A 72 17.58 7.81 -7.42
N GLU A 73 17.61 7.41 -6.14
CA GLU A 73 18.82 7.12 -5.36
C GLU A 73 19.29 5.67 -5.59
N ALA A 74 20.35 5.49 -6.37
CA ALA A 74 20.87 4.16 -6.71
C ALA A 74 21.31 3.38 -5.46
N GLU A 75 21.84 4.05 -4.43
CA GLU A 75 22.30 3.40 -3.19
C GLU A 75 21.17 2.68 -2.44
N ARG A 76 19.90 3.04 -2.68
CA ARG A 76 18.73 2.40 -2.05
C ARG A 76 18.36 1.06 -2.69
N GLY A 77 18.85 0.78 -3.90
CA GLY A 77 18.69 -0.55 -4.52
C GLY A 77 17.29 -0.91 -5.03
N PHE A 78 16.34 0.04 -5.11
CA PHE A 78 14.98 -0.24 -5.60
C PHE A 78 14.88 -0.38 -7.12
N SER A 79 15.91 0.08 -7.84
CA SER A 79 15.91 0.19 -9.28
C SER A 79 17.16 -0.48 -9.86
N PHE A 80 17.01 -1.04 -11.05
CA PHE A 80 18.11 -1.56 -11.87
C PHE A 80 18.44 -0.63 -13.06
N ARG A 81 17.92 0.60 -13.05
CA ARG A 81 18.26 1.63 -14.05
C ARG A 81 19.67 2.17 -13.84
N ALA A 82 20.03 2.37 -12.58
CA ALA A 82 21.38 2.63 -12.12
C ALA A 82 21.78 1.46 -11.21
N ASP A 83 23.04 1.03 -11.29
CA ASP A 83 23.54 -0.03 -10.41
C ASP A 83 23.76 0.51 -9.00
N GLY A 84 23.51 -0.34 -8.00
CA GLY A 84 23.66 -0.02 -6.60
C GLY A 84 23.54 -1.26 -5.72
N PRO A 85 23.74 -1.13 -4.40
CA PRO A 85 23.59 -2.23 -3.46
C PRO A 85 22.19 -2.83 -3.56
N LEU A 86 22.09 -4.15 -3.47
CA LEU A 86 20.81 -4.86 -3.49
C LEU A 86 20.15 -4.76 -2.10
N ASP A 87 19.61 -3.59 -1.76
CA ASP A 87 18.99 -3.32 -0.45
C ASP A 87 17.46 -3.44 -0.48
N MET A 88 16.77 -2.53 -1.17
CA MET A 88 15.30 -2.44 -1.28
C MET A 88 14.53 -2.23 0.03
N ARG A 89 15.18 -2.00 1.19
CA ARG A 89 14.45 -1.67 2.42
C ARG A 89 13.97 -0.22 2.37
N MET A 90 12.69 -0.02 2.68
CA MET A 90 12.11 1.31 2.88
C MET A 90 12.54 1.90 4.22
N GLY A 91 12.62 1.08 5.27
CA GLY A 91 13.19 1.43 6.57
C GLY A 91 14.66 1.02 6.71
N ARG A 92 15.13 0.85 7.94
CA ARG A 92 16.50 0.38 8.25
C ARG A 92 16.55 -1.02 8.87
N ASP A 93 15.39 -1.61 9.15
CA ASP A 93 15.27 -2.89 9.85
C ASP A 93 15.08 -4.07 8.90
N GLY A 94 15.41 -5.26 9.41
CA GLY A 94 15.19 -6.53 8.71
C GLY A 94 16.22 -6.85 7.62
N PRO A 95 16.07 -8.03 6.99
CA PRO A 95 16.96 -8.50 5.94
C PRO A 95 16.83 -7.64 4.69
N SER A 96 17.97 -7.35 4.06
CA SER A 96 18.02 -6.70 2.75
C SER A 96 17.59 -7.67 1.63
N ALA A 97 17.33 -7.13 0.43
CA ALA A 97 17.12 -7.93 -0.77
C ALA A 97 18.33 -8.84 -1.07
N ALA A 98 19.55 -8.39 -0.80
CA ALA A 98 20.76 -9.21 -0.89
C ALA A 98 20.71 -10.39 0.08
N ASP A 99 20.28 -10.16 1.33
CA ASP A 99 20.16 -11.22 2.32
C ASP A 99 19.13 -12.26 1.88
N VAL A 100 17.99 -11.82 1.36
CA VAL A 100 16.94 -12.70 0.83
C VAL A 100 17.51 -13.53 -0.32
N VAL A 101 18.02 -12.92 -1.38
CA VAL A 101 18.48 -13.70 -2.56
C VAL A 101 19.66 -14.62 -2.25
N ASN A 102 20.49 -14.30 -1.26
CA ASN A 102 21.65 -15.12 -0.92
C ASN A 102 21.36 -16.24 0.10
N HIS A 103 20.34 -16.12 0.95
CA HIS A 103 20.16 -17.04 2.08
C HIS A 103 18.85 -17.84 2.08
N VAL A 104 17.74 -17.33 1.53
CA VAL A 104 16.48 -18.12 1.52
C VAL A 104 16.56 -19.30 0.56
N SER A 105 15.73 -20.32 0.78
CA SER A 105 15.72 -21.53 -0.05
C SER A 105 15.25 -21.24 -1.49
N GLU A 106 15.57 -22.13 -2.43
CA GLU A 106 15.09 -22.02 -3.82
C GLU A 106 13.56 -22.00 -3.90
N ALA A 107 12.89 -22.82 -3.06
CA ALA A 107 11.44 -22.90 -3.01
C ALA A 107 10.83 -21.58 -2.54
N GLU A 108 11.36 -21.01 -1.44
CA GLU A 108 10.91 -19.71 -0.94
C GLU A 108 11.16 -18.58 -1.95
N LEU A 109 12.31 -18.56 -2.64
CA LEU A 109 12.55 -17.61 -3.72
C LEU A 109 11.52 -17.74 -4.85
N ALA A 110 11.21 -18.97 -5.25
CA ALA A 110 10.20 -19.20 -6.28
C ALA A 110 8.81 -18.71 -5.81
N ASP A 111 8.46 -18.93 -4.54
CA ASP A 111 7.19 -18.47 -3.97
C ASP A 111 7.12 -16.94 -3.90
N ILE A 112 8.21 -16.27 -3.48
CA ILE A 112 8.32 -14.80 -3.49
C ILE A 112 8.05 -14.25 -4.90
N PHE A 113 8.77 -14.74 -5.91
CA PHE A 113 8.61 -14.23 -7.27
C PHE A 113 7.25 -14.59 -7.88
N TYR A 114 6.69 -15.74 -7.53
CA TYR A 114 5.39 -16.16 -8.03
C TYR A 114 4.25 -15.36 -7.42
N HIS A 115 4.19 -15.29 -6.09
CA HIS A 115 3.07 -14.67 -5.37
C HIS A 115 3.13 -13.15 -5.37
N TYR A 116 4.31 -12.57 -5.18
CA TYR A 116 4.46 -11.12 -5.08
C TYR A 116 4.88 -10.47 -6.41
N GLY A 117 5.64 -11.17 -7.25
CA GLY A 117 6.04 -10.66 -8.56
C GLY A 117 5.03 -10.95 -9.68
N GLU A 118 4.09 -11.89 -9.47
CA GLU A 118 3.29 -12.48 -10.55
C GLU A 118 4.21 -13.00 -11.71
N GLU A 119 5.41 -13.50 -11.37
CA GLU A 119 6.43 -13.97 -12.33
C GLU A 119 6.14 -15.39 -12.81
N ARG A 120 5.86 -15.54 -14.11
CA ARG A 120 5.50 -16.83 -14.71
C ARG A 120 6.66 -17.80 -14.76
N LYS A 121 7.90 -17.29 -14.75
CA LYS A 121 9.14 -18.05 -14.75
C LYS A 121 9.78 -18.11 -13.36
N ALA A 122 9.01 -17.90 -12.29
CA ALA A 122 9.50 -17.80 -10.91
C ALA A 122 10.48 -18.91 -10.53
N ARG A 123 10.16 -20.18 -10.79
CA ARG A 123 11.06 -21.32 -10.52
C ARG A 123 12.38 -21.25 -11.29
N ARG A 124 12.35 -20.81 -12.55
CA ARG A 124 13.58 -20.62 -13.36
C ARG A 124 14.43 -19.46 -12.84
N VAL A 125 13.79 -18.38 -12.42
CA VAL A 125 14.47 -17.24 -11.80
C VAL A 125 15.13 -17.67 -10.49
N ALA A 126 14.40 -18.35 -9.61
CA ALA A 126 14.92 -18.86 -8.34
C ALA A 126 16.12 -19.80 -8.56
N SER A 127 15.99 -20.78 -9.45
CA SER A 127 17.08 -21.71 -9.79
C SER A 127 18.33 -20.97 -10.32
N ALA A 128 18.15 -19.97 -11.18
CA ALA A 128 19.24 -19.17 -11.71
C ALA A 128 19.94 -18.31 -10.64
N ILE A 129 19.18 -17.79 -9.67
CA ILE A 129 19.72 -17.04 -8.52
C ILE A 129 20.51 -17.98 -7.61
N VAL A 130 19.98 -19.16 -7.30
CA VAL A 130 20.65 -20.17 -6.46
C VAL A 130 21.95 -20.67 -7.10
N ALA A 131 21.93 -20.91 -8.41
CA ALA A 131 23.14 -21.25 -9.15
C ALA A 131 24.19 -20.12 -9.08
N ALA A 132 23.78 -18.88 -9.35
CA ALA A 132 24.68 -17.73 -9.35
C ALA A 132 25.29 -17.45 -7.96
N ARG A 133 24.50 -17.50 -6.90
CA ARG A 133 25.00 -17.28 -5.53
C ARG A 133 25.94 -18.39 -5.04
N GLY A 134 25.85 -19.58 -5.65
CA GLY A 134 26.80 -20.67 -5.40
C GLY A 134 28.21 -20.38 -5.96
N GLU A 135 28.31 -19.49 -6.95
CA GLU A 135 29.59 -19.04 -7.51
C GLU A 135 30.12 -17.80 -6.78
N SER A 136 29.28 -16.77 -6.61
CA SER A 136 29.61 -15.58 -5.81
C SER A 136 28.36 -14.88 -5.28
N PRO A 137 28.42 -14.25 -4.08
CA PRO A 137 27.28 -13.55 -3.51
C PRO A 137 26.74 -12.46 -4.44
N ILE A 138 25.41 -12.38 -4.54
CA ILE A 138 24.71 -11.36 -5.34
C ILE A 138 24.54 -10.12 -4.47
N THR A 139 25.23 -9.05 -4.82
CA THR A 139 25.35 -7.85 -3.97
C THR A 139 24.79 -6.59 -4.62
N THR A 140 24.57 -6.59 -5.95
CA THR A 140 24.09 -5.40 -6.66
C THR A 140 22.83 -5.64 -7.49
N THR A 141 22.10 -4.56 -7.76
CA THR A 141 20.89 -4.60 -8.60
C THR A 141 21.20 -5.00 -10.04
N ALA A 142 22.33 -4.58 -10.62
CA ALA A 142 22.71 -4.98 -11.97
C ALA A 142 23.01 -6.49 -12.08
N GLN A 143 23.67 -7.07 -11.07
CA GLN A 143 23.92 -8.51 -11.02
C GLN A 143 22.61 -9.30 -11.03
N LEU A 144 21.68 -8.96 -10.13
CA LEU A 144 20.38 -9.62 -10.05
C LEU A 144 19.59 -9.46 -11.37
N ALA A 145 19.55 -8.25 -11.93
CA ALA A 145 18.86 -7.99 -13.18
C ALA A 145 19.45 -8.79 -14.35
N ALA A 146 20.79 -8.90 -14.43
CA ALA A 146 21.46 -9.71 -15.44
C ALA A 146 21.14 -11.20 -15.31
N ILE A 147 21.08 -11.74 -14.09
CA ILE A 147 20.66 -13.12 -13.83
C ILE A 147 19.24 -13.36 -14.35
N ILE A 148 18.30 -12.50 -14.00
CA ILE A 148 16.89 -12.64 -14.40
C ILE A 148 16.73 -12.53 -15.92
N ARG A 149 17.35 -11.55 -16.57
CA ARG A 149 17.26 -11.32 -18.02
C ARG A 149 17.79 -12.50 -18.85
N ARG A 150 18.71 -13.30 -18.32
CA ARG A 150 19.20 -14.52 -19.00
C ARG A 150 18.13 -15.62 -19.09
N VAL A 151 17.18 -15.67 -18.15
CA VAL A 151 16.22 -16.77 -18.03
C VAL A 151 14.76 -16.38 -18.28
N VAL A 152 14.46 -15.07 -18.25
CA VAL A 152 13.13 -14.51 -18.54
C VAL A 152 13.18 -13.80 -19.89
N PRO A 153 12.45 -14.30 -20.91
CA PRO A 153 12.39 -13.64 -22.20
C PRO A 153 11.60 -12.33 -22.11
N GLY A 154 11.97 -11.35 -22.95
CA GLY A 154 11.17 -10.15 -23.15
C GLY A 154 9.76 -10.49 -23.66
N ASP A 155 8.78 -9.67 -23.28
CA ASP A 155 7.41 -9.80 -23.76
C ASP A 155 6.96 -8.57 -24.59
N ARG A 156 5.78 -8.69 -25.21
CA ARG A 156 5.23 -7.66 -26.10
C ARG A 156 4.82 -6.36 -25.38
N SER A 157 4.85 -6.34 -24.04
CA SER A 157 4.52 -5.14 -23.27
C SER A 157 5.67 -4.13 -23.24
N GLY A 158 6.88 -4.55 -23.61
CA GLY A 158 8.08 -3.70 -23.56
C GLY A 158 8.58 -3.44 -22.13
N ILE A 159 8.02 -4.13 -21.12
CA ILE A 159 8.49 -4.08 -19.74
C ILE A 159 9.77 -4.93 -19.63
N ASP A 160 10.78 -4.41 -18.91
CA ASP A 160 12.02 -5.15 -18.66
C ASP A 160 11.71 -6.48 -17.93
N PRO A 161 12.28 -7.62 -18.38
CA PRO A 161 12.08 -8.92 -17.75
C PRO A 161 12.35 -8.97 -16.24
N ALA A 162 13.24 -8.14 -15.71
CA ALA A 162 13.55 -8.09 -14.28
C ALA A 162 12.48 -7.41 -13.44
N THR A 163 11.59 -6.59 -14.05
CA THR A 163 10.64 -5.72 -13.33
C THR A 163 9.76 -6.48 -12.33
N ARG A 164 9.19 -7.62 -12.74
CA ARG A 164 8.30 -8.41 -11.89
C ARG A 164 9.02 -9.07 -10.72
N SER A 165 10.23 -9.56 -10.96
CA SER A 165 11.04 -10.18 -9.91
C SER A 165 11.51 -9.14 -8.88
N PHE A 166 11.92 -7.95 -9.34
CA PHE A 166 12.27 -6.83 -8.46
C PHE A 166 11.07 -6.36 -7.63
N GLN A 167 9.89 -6.24 -8.27
CA GLN A 167 8.65 -5.92 -7.55
C GLN A 167 8.34 -6.98 -6.48
N GLY A 168 8.42 -8.27 -6.82
CA GLY A 168 8.15 -9.35 -5.87
C GLY A 168 9.13 -9.36 -4.68
N LEU A 169 10.42 -9.14 -4.94
CA LEU A 169 11.44 -9.06 -3.91
C LEU A 169 11.22 -7.85 -2.98
N ARG A 170 10.91 -6.68 -3.56
CA ARG A 170 10.61 -5.46 -2.80
C ARG A 170 9.40 -5.64 -1.87
N ILE A 171 8.32 -6.22 -2.40
CA ILE A 171 7.11 -6.52 -1.64
C ILE A 171 7.42 -7.43 -0.46
N HIS A 172 8.24 -8.46 -0.68
CA HIS A 172 8.65 -9.40 0.37
C HIS A 172 9.51 -8.72 1.45
N VAL A 173 10.56 -8.00 1.04
CA VAL A 173 11.50 -7.31 1.96
C VAL A 173 10.77 -6.31 2.87
N ASN A 174 9.74 -5.65 2.37
CA ASN A 174 9.02 -4.62 3.12
C ASN A 174 7.69 -5.08 3.71
N ASP A 175 7.32 -6.35 3.52
CA ASP A 175 6.03 -6.93 3.90
C ASP A 175 4.83 -6.08 3.41
N GLU A 176 4.92 -5.55 2.19
CA GLU A 176 4.04 -4.46 1.72
C GLU A 176 2.56 -4.86 1.73
N LEU A 177 2.25 -6.10 1.34
CA LEU A 177 0.86 -6.54 1.25
C LEU A 177 0.20 -6.67 2.64
N ALA A 178 0.92 -7.22 3.63
CA ALA A 178 0.40 -7.31 4.99
C ALA A 178 0.23 -5.91 5.61
N GLN A 179 1.18 -5.00 5.36
CA GLN A 179 1.07 -3.61 5.78
C GLN A 179 -0.20 -2.95 5.24
N ILE A 180 -0.53 -3.16 3.95
CA ILE A 180 -1.76 -2.64 3.34
C ILE A 180 -3.00 -3.27 3.97
N GLU A 181 -3.02 -4.59 4.17
CA GLU A 181 -4.15 -5.27 4.79
C GLU A 181 -4.46 -4.71 6.18
N GLN A 182 -3.43 -4.57 7.03
CA GLN A 182 -3.56 -4.02 8.37
C GLN A 182 -4.00 -2.56 8.37
N ALA A 183 -3.37 -1.72 7.54
CA ALA A 183 -3.66 -0.29 7.50
C ALA A 183 -5.06 0.01 7.00
N ILE A 184 -5.55 -0.71 6.00
CA ILE A 184 -6.90 -0.53 5.48
C ILE A 184 -7.94 -0.97 6.52
N ALA A 185 -7.70 -2.06 7.24
CA ALA A 185 -8.59 -2.49 8.33
C ALA A 185 -8.68 -1.41 9.43
N GLN A 186 -7.55 -0.95 9.95
CA GLN A 186 -7.48 0.09 10.98
C GLN A 186 -8.09 1.42 10.51
N SER A 187 -7.93 1.76 9.23
CA SER A 187 -8.51 2.98 8.66
C SER A 187 -10.03 3.02 8.77
N LEU A 188 -10.70 1.88 8.63
CA LEU A 188 -12.17 1.82 8.74
C LEU A 188 -12.64 2.19 10.15
N ASP A 189 -11.89 1.78 11.18
CA ASP A 189 -12.22 2.07 12.57
C ASP A 189 -11.95 3.54 12.93
N LEU A 190 -10.87 4.11 12.36
CA LEU A 190 -10.39 5.48 12.65
C LEU A 190 -11.18 6.59 11.96
N LEU A 191 -11.87 6.31 10.86
CA LEU A 191 -12.61 7.35 10.13
C LEU A 191 -13.76 7.89 10.97
N ALA A 192 -13.84 9.21 11.19
CA ALA A 192 -15.01 9.83 11.79
C ALA A 192 -16.26 9.65 10.88
N PRO A 193 -17.48 9.78 11.42
CA PRO A 193 -18.69 9.99 10.64
C PRO A 193 -18.52 11.02 9.51
N GLY A 194 -18.79 10.62 8.26
CA GLY A 194 -18.57 11.46 7.07
C GLY A 194 -17.13 11.46 6.54
N GLY A 195 -16.21 10.78 7.24
CA GLY A 195 -14.81 10.69 6.87
C GLY A 195 -14.54 9.80 5.67
N ARG A 196 -13.44 10.06 4.96
CA ARG A 196 -13.11 9.40 3.69
C ARG A 196 -11.77 8.69 3.69
N LEU A 197 -11.74 7.48 3.17
CA LEU A 197 -10.50 6.76 2.86
C LEU A 197 -10.27 6.82 1.36
N VAL A 198 -9.10 7.32 0.95
CA VAL A 198 -8.65 7.37 -0.45
C VAL A 198 -7.34 6.60 -0.56
N VAL A 199 -7.28 5.66 -1.51
CA VAL A 199 -6.09 4.82 -1.70
C VAL A 199 -5.71 4.82 -3.16
N VAL A 200 -4.45 5.17 -3.45
CA VAL A 200 -3.82 5.04 -4.75
C VAL A 200 -2.88 3.83 -4.71
N SER A 201 -3.08 2.91 -5.65
CA SER A 201 -2.26 1.71 -5.82
C SER A 201 -1.65 1.68 -7.22
N PHE A 202 -0.51 1.03 -7.39
CA PHE A 202 0.24 1.00 -8.65
C PHE A 202 0.32 -0.40 -9.26
N HIS A 203 0.01 -1.44 -8.50
CA HIS A 203 -0.05 -2.81 -9.04
C HIS A 203 -1.33 -3.57 -8.70
N SER A 204 -1.49 -4.72 -9.37
CA SER A 204 -2.65 -5.63 -9.29
C SER A 204 -2.87 -6.20 -7.89
N LEU A 205 -1.79 -6.59 -7.19
CA LEU A 205 -1.88 -7.17 -5.85
C LEU A 205 -2.46 -6.18 -4.82
N GLU A 206 -1.88 -4.98 -4.73
CA GLU A 206 -2.41 -3.86 -3.92
C GLU A 206 -3.88 -3.59 -4.23
N ASP A 207 -4.21 -3.31 -5.50
CA ASP A 207 -5.58 -2.96 -5.92
C ASP A 207 -6.60 -4.04 -5.54
N ARG A 208 -6.19 -5.31 -5.59
CA ARG A 208 -7.02 -6.45 -5.24
C ARG A 208 -7.31 -6.50 -3.73
N ILE A 209 -6.32 -6.26 -2.88
CA ILE A 209 -6.48 -6.18 -1.42
C ILE A 209 -7.44 -5.04 -1.08
N ILE A 210 -7.15 -3.83 -1.58
CA ILE A 210 -7.95 -2.63 -1.31
C ILE A 210 -9.39 -2.84 -1.78
N LYS A 211 -9.58 -3.33 -3.01
CA LYS A 211 -10.91 -3.61 -3.55
C LYS A 211 -11.69 -4.56 -2.66
N ARG A 212 -11.08 -5.67 -2.22
CA ARG A 212 -11.74 -6.67 -1.37
C ARG A 212 -12.11 -6.08 -0.01
N ALA A 213 -11.19 -5.37 0.64
CA ALA A 213 -11.44 -4.72 1.92
C ALA A 213 -12.59 -3.71 1.85
N MET A 214 -12.55 -2.80 0.86
CA MET A 214 -13.62 -1.81 0.67
C MET A 214 -14.97 -2.45 0.29
N GLN A 215 -14.98 -3.55 -0.47
CA GLN A 215 -16.20 -4.29 -0.77
C GLN A 215 -16.77 -4.98 0.46
N GLY A 216 -15.92 -5.56 1.31
CA GLY A 216 -16.31 -6.15 2.59
C GLY A 216 -16.95 -5.11 3.52
N ALA A 217 -16.33 -3.93 3.66
CA ALA A 217 -16.82 -2.84 4.50
C ALA A 217 -18.20 -2.30 4.06
N THR A 218 -18.51 -2.37 2.75
CA THR A 218 -19.80 -1.92 2.21
C THR A 218 -20.88 -3.01 2.19
N GLY A 219 -20.65 -4.15 2.85
CA GLY A 219 -21.61 -5.27 2.88
C GLY A 219 -21.79 -5.96 1.52
N ARG A 220 -20.97 -5.62 0.52
CA ARG A 220 -20.93 -6.29 -0.79
C ARG A 220 -20.06 -7.53 -0.71
N VAL A 221 -20.41 -8.46 0.18
CA VAL A 221 -19.91 -9.83 0.12
C VAL A 221 -20.70 -10.55 -0.96
N PRO A 222 -20.08 -11.35 -1.85
CA PRO A 222 -20.83 -12.26 -2.70
C PRO A 222 -21.68 -13.14 -1.77
N GLY A 223 -22.99 -12.90 -1.75
CA GLY A 223 -23.89 -13.68 -0.91
C GLY A 223 -23.77 -15.17 -1.24
N PRO A 224 -24.07 -16.07 -0.29
CA PRO A 224 -24.20 -17.48 -0.61
C PRO A 224 -25.20 -17.61 -1.77
N SER A 225 -24.89 -18.51 -2.70
CA SER A 225 -25.73 -18.84 -3.86
C SER A 225 -27.23 -18.71 -3.51
N ARG A 226 -27.99 -18.03 -4.37
CA ARG A 226 -29.46 -17.83 -4.35
C ARG A 226 -30.30 -19.13 -4.23
N HIS A 227 -29.65 -20.26 -4.01
CA HIS A 227 -30.20 -21.60 -3.85
C HIS A 227 -30.02 -22.16 -2.42
N ALA A 228 -29.52 -21.38 -1.45
CA ALA A 228 -29.43 -21.80 -0.04
C ALA A 228 -30.72 -21.43 0.73
N PRO A 229 -31.51 -22.40 1.23
CA PRO A 229 -32.66 -22.13 2.08
C PRO A 229 -32.16 -21.73 3.48
N GLY A 230 -32.29 -20.44 3.82
CA GLY A 230 -31.86 -19.90 5.13
C GLY A 230 -31.40 -18.43 5.11
N ALA A 231 -31.19 -17.83 3.94
CA ALA A 231 -30.67 -16.46 3.79
C ALA A 231 -31.70 -15.33 4.07
N MET A 232 -32.64 -15.54 5.00
CA MET A 232 -33.68 -14.57 5.36
C MET A 232 -33.81 -14.38 6.87
N THR A 233 -32.70 -14.29 7.62
CA THR A 233 -32.73 -13.76 9.00
C THR A 233 -31.39 -13.12 9.39
N SER A 234 -31.10 -11.96 8.80
CA SER A 234 -30.34 -10.94 9.52
C SER A 234 -30.90 -9.59 9.08
N ALA A 235 -31.54 -8.88 10.01
CA ALA A 235 -31.94 -7.49 9.79
C ALA A 235 -30.74 -6.74 9.20
N SER A 236 -30.89 -6.26 7.97
CA SER A 236 -29.82 -5.60 7.22
C SER A 236 -29.45 -4.31 7.94
N ALA A 237 -28.48 -4.36 8.84
CA ALA A 237 -27.77 -3.16 9.25
C ALA A 237 -27.33 -2.46 7.96
N ARG A 238 -27.73 -1.20 7.78
CA ARG A 238 -27.22 -0.41 6.65
C ARG A 238 -25.70 -0.49 6.71
N PRO A 239 -25.00 -0.82 5.61
CA PRO A 239 -23.55 -0.88 5.64
C PRO A 239 -23.03 0.45 6.16
N GLU A 240 -22.04 0.40 7.02
CA GLU A 240 -21.46 1.58 7.68
C GLU A 240 -20.68 2.47 6.71
N PHE A 241 -20.38 1.94 5.53
CA PHE A 241 -19.61 2.61 4.49
C PHE A 241 -20.30 2.57 3.13
N SER A 242 -19.96 3.53 2.27
CA SER A 242 -20.30 3.52 0.85
C SER A 242 -19.07 3.74 -0.03
N LEU A 243 -19.05 3.10 -1.21
CA LEU A 243 -17.99 3.33 -2.19
C LEU A 243 -18.26 4.65 -2.91
N LEU A 244 -17.29 5.58 -2.83
CA LEU A 244 -17.29 6.78 -3.65
C LEU A 244 -16.87 6.46 -5.10
N THR A 245 -16.08 5.41 -5.28
CA THR A 245 -15.64 4.92 -6.60
C THR A 245 -16.10 3.48 -6.81
N SER A 246 -17.05 3.25 -7.72
CA SER A 246 -17.52 1.90 -8.07
C SER A 246 -16.47 1.09 -8.85
N ARG A 247 -15.61 1.77 -9.60
CA ARG A 247 -14.44 1.24 -10.32
C ARG A 247 -13.23 2.10 -9.96
N ALA A 248 -12.04 1.52 -10.06
CA ALA A 248 -10.82 2.29 -9.84
C ALA A 248 -10.74 3.45 -10.84
N VAL A 249 -10.50 4.65 -10.34
CA VAL A 249 -10.22 5.83 -11.16
C VAL A 249 -8.78 5.72 -11.65
N ARG A 250 -8.58 5.96 -12.95
CA ARG A 250 -7.28 5.84 -13.62
C ARG A 250 -6.80 7.21 -14.09
N PRO A 251 -5.48 7.41 -14.20
CA PRO A 251 -4.93 8.63 -14.78
C PRO A 251 -5.45 8.83 -16.21
N THR A 252 -5.53 10.09 -16.61
CA THR A 252 -5.78 10.43 -18.03
C THR A 252 -4.56 10.11 -18.89
N GLN A 253 -4.72 10.03 -20.20
CA GLN A 253 -3.57 9.85 -21.10
C GLN A 253 -2.57 11.01 -21.00
N ASP A 254 -3.05 12.24 -20.81
CA ASP A 254 -2.20 13.42 -20.67
C ASP A 254 -1.43 13.44 -19.36
N GLU A 255 -2.05 12.96 -18.28
CA GLU A 255 -1.36 12.76 -17.02
C GLU A 255 -0.27 11.68 -17.15
N ALA A 256 -0.60 10.52 -17.73
CA ALA A 256 0.35 9.44 -17.91
C ALA A 256 1.53 9.81 -18.84
N ARG A 257 1.31 10.74 -19.79
CA ARG A 257 2.39 11.30 -20.63
C ARG A 257 3.31 12.24 -19.85
N ARG A 258 2.74 13.10 -19.00
CA ARG A 258 3.52 14.06 -18.18
C ARG A 258 4.21 13.40 -17.00
N ASN A 259 3.59 12.37 -16.42
CA ASN A 259 4.12 11.59 -15.32
C ASN A 259 4.01 10.09 -15.66
N PRO A 260 5.05 9.50 -16.29
CA PRO A 260 5.05 8.08 -16.61
C PRO A 260 4.85 7.15 -15.41
N ARG A 261 5.16 7.61 -14.19
CA ARG A 261 4.97 6.85 -12.94
C ARG A 261 3.49 6.70 -12.58
N SER A 262 2.62 7.64 -12.98
CA SER A 262 1.18 7.54 -12.70
C SER A 262 0.46 6.56 -13.61
N ARG A 263 1.05 6.12 -14.73
CA ARG A 263 0.40 5.29 -15.78
C ARG A 263 -0.34 4.05 -15.23
N SER A 264 0.15 3.45 -14.16
CA SER A 264 -0.43 2.24 -13.55
C SER A 264 -1.32 2.54 -12.34
N ALA A 265 -1.45 3.81 -11.93
CA ALA A 265 -2.18 4.23 -10.76
C ALA A 265 -3.67 3.87 -10.84
N ARG A 266 -4.21 3.44 -9.71
CA ARG A 266 -5.61 3.08 -9.49
C ARG A 266 -6.04 3.67 -8.17
N LEU A 267 -6.91 4.67 -8.25
CA LEU A 267 -7.50 5.32 -7.09
C LEU A 267 -8.83 4.64 -6.73
N ARG A 268 -8.99 4.31 -5.45
CA ARG A 268 -10.25 3.85 -4.86
C ARG A 268 -10.58 4.70 -3.65
N ALA A 269 -11.86 4.99 -3.45
CA ALA A 269 -12.32 5.75 -2.31
C ALA A 269 -13.63 5.21 -1.71
N LEU A 270 -13.75 5.34 -0.40
CA LEU A 270 -14.96 5.09 0.38
C LEU A 270 -15.21 6.21 1.40
N GLU A 271 -16.44 6.26 1.92
CA GLU A 271 -16.87 7.20 2.94
C GLU A 271 -17.61 6.45 4.06
N ARG A 272 -17.36 6.81 5.32
CA ARG A 272 -18.11 6.32 6.49
C ARG A 272 -19.39 7.12 6.62
N HIS A 273 -20.53 6.45 6.78
CA HIS A 273 -21.80 7.13 6.98
C HIS A 273 -21.85 7.85 8.33
N ALA A 274 -22.57 8.97 8.35
CA ALA A 274 -22.97 9.56 9.61
C ALA A 274 -23.93 8.62 10.35
N PRO A 275 -23.83 8.48 11.69
CA PRO A 275 -24.79 7.68 12.45
C PRO A 275 -26.20 8.19 12.15
N ALA A 276 -27.12 7.28 11.85
CA ALA A 276 -28.51 7.65 11.66
C ALA A 276 -29.02 8.33 12.94
N ALA A 277 -29.60 9.52 12.83
CA ALA A 277 -30.26 10.17 13.95
C ALA A 277 -31.27 9.17 14.55
N ARG A 278 -31.14 8.86 15.85
CA ARG A 278 -32.13 8.04 16.54
C ARG A 278 -33.49 8.73 16.38
N PRO A 279 -34.55 8.05 15.92
CA PRO A 279 -35.88 8.62 15.97
C PRO A 279 -36.17 8.96 17.43
N VAL A 280 -36.42 10.24 17.71
CA VAL A 280 -36.94 10.68 19.00
C VAL A 280 -38.31 10.03 19.14
N VAL A 281 -38.42 9.03 19.99
CA VAL A 281 -39.73 8.47 20.35
C VAL A 281 -40.40 9.54 21.22
N PRO A 282 -41.51 10.17 20.80
CA PRO A 282 -42.21 11.12 21.65
C PRO A 282 -42.63 10.40 22.94
N ALA A 283 -42.42 11.05 24.09
CA ALA A 283 -42.81 10.51 25.38
C ALA A 283 -44.33 10.20 25.37
N PRO A 284 -44.77 9.10 25.99
CA PRO A 284 -46.18 8.79 26.06
C PRO A 284 -46.92 9.91 26.80
N GLU A 285 -47.89 10.53 26.13
CA GLU A 285 -48.85 11.43 26.78
C GLU A 285 -49.65 10.61 27.79
N TYR A 286 -49.29 10.73 29.07
CA TYR A 286 -50.16 10.30 30.16
C TYR A 286 -51.32 11.28 30.20
N ARG A 287 -52.49 10.86 29.72
CA ARG A 287 -53.76 11.55 29.98
C ARG A 287 -54.09 11.39 31.46
N SER A 288 -54.14 12.51 32.16
CA SER A 288 -54.64 12.67 33.54
C SER A 288 -56.14 12.42 33.63
#